data_AF-A0A2P8K7R7-F1
#
_entry.id   AF-A0A2P8K7R7-F1
#
_cell.length_a   1.000
_cell.length_b   1.000
_cell.length_c   1.000
_cell.angle_alpha   90.00
_cell.angle_beta   90.00
_cell.angle_gamma   90.00
#
_symmetry.space_group_name_H-M   'P 1'
#
loop_
_entity.id
_entity.type
_entity.pdbx_description
1 polymer ?
#
loop_
_entity_poly.entity_id
_entity_poly.type
_entity_poly.pdbx_seq_one_letter_code
_entity_poly.pdbx_strand_id
1 'polypeptide(L)'
;MICEAIHCPETKTVRFAIYPDGLDGPRIVAHVSDAALRGLCDSPDEDPDLTNTCEAYFDCIEARAVERYRAAPSMPILLGPADLRACALLH
;
A
#
# COMPACT_ATOMS: atom_id res chain seq x y z
N MET A 1 5.29 9.95 9.97
CA MET A 1 4.45 10.01 8.75
C MET A 1 3.02 9.67 9.15
N ILE A 2 1.99 10.25 8.50
CA ILE A 2 0.59 9.92 8.80
C ILE A 2 0.15 8.87 7.77
N CYS A 3 -0.02 7.62 8.21
CA CYS A 3 -0.55 6.55 7.38
C CYS A 3 -2.09 6.58 7.48
N GLU A 4 -2.76 7.13 6.46
CA GLU A 4 -4.23 7.09 6.37
C GLU A 4 -4.67 5.84 5.60
N ALA A 5 -4.87 4.74 6.33
CA ALA A 5 -5.28 3.45 5.79
C ALA A 5 -6.66 3.01 6.30
N ILE A 6 -7.47 2.40 5.42
CA ILE A 6 -8.77 1.82 5.77
C ILE A 6 -8.83 0.40 5.21
N HIS A 7 -9.08 -0.60 6.06
CA HIS A 7 -9.31 -1.96 5.59
C HIS A 7 -10.72 -2.09 5.00
N CYS A 8 -10.80 -2.58 3.77
CA CYS A 8 -12.05 -2.84 3.04
C CYS A 8 -12.24 -4.36 2.91
N PRO A 9 -12.95 -4.99 3.86
CA PRO A 9 -13.12 -6.45 3.88
C PRO A 9 -13.93 -6.98 2.69
N GLU A 10 -14.81 -6.16 2.09
CA GLU A 10 -15.61 -6.59 0.93
C GLU A 10 -14.74 -6.85 -0.30
N THR A 11 -13.69 -6.06 -0.49
CA THR A 11 -12.77 -6.16 -1.62
C THR A 11 -11.47 -6.89 -1.27
N LYS A 12 -11.27 -7.24 0.01
CA LYS A 12 -10.00 -7.80 0.54
C LYS A 12 -8.81 -6.91 0.19
N THR A 13 -8.99 -5.62 0.41
CA THR A 13 -7.95 -4.61 0.16
C THR A 13 -7.86 -3.62 1.30
N VAL A 14 -6.68 -3.08 1.55
CA VAL A 14 -6.50 -1.86 2.33
C VAL A 14 -6.39 -0.66 1.38
N ARG A 15 -7.16 0.39 1.66
CA ARG A 15 -7.15 1.63 0.90
C ARG A 15 -6.30 2.68 1.61
N PHE A 16 -5.37 3.28 0.88
CA PHE A 16 -4.47 4.31 1.37
C PHE A 16 -4.79 5.65 0.71
N ALA A 17 -4.78 6.71 1.52
CA ALA A 17 -4.70 8.08 1.02
C ALA A 17 -3.23 8.54 1.09
N ILE A 18 -2.67 8.88 -0.07
CA ILE A 18 -1.25 9.22 -0.24
C ILE A 18 -1.15 10.63 -0.79
N TYR A 19 -0.28 11.43 -0.18
CA TYR A 19 -0.11 12.86 -0.47
C TYR A 19 1.37 13.14 -0.76
N PRO A 20 1.86 12.82 -1.98
CA PRO A 20 3.28 12.89 -2.30
C PRO A 20 3.88 14.29 -2.17
N ASP A 21 3.08 15.32 -2.41
CA ASP A 21 3.48 16.73 -2.33
C ASP A 21 2.86 17.43 -1.10
N GLY A 22 2.39 16.66 -0.11
CA GLY A 22 1.64 17.17 1.04
C GLY A 22 0.16 17.43 0.75
N LEU A 23 -0.56 18.02 1.71
CA LEU A 23 -2.03 18.20 1.65
C LEU A 23 -2.51 19.13 0.53
N ASP A 24 -1.64 20.01 0.04
CA ASP A 24 -1.91 20.90 -1.10
C ASP A 24 -1.68 20.21 -2.46
N GLY A 25 -1.14 18.99 -2.44
CA GLY A 25 -0.81 18.19 -3.62
C GLY A 25 -1.92 17.26 -4.11
N PRO A 26 -1.64 16.47 -5.16
CA PRO A 26 -2.60 15.48 -5.64
C PRO A 26 -2.85 14.41 -4.57
N ARG A 27 -4.12 14.16 -4.27
CA ARG A 27 -4.53 13.04 -3.41
C ARG A 27 -4.59 11.76 -4.23
N ILE A 28 -3.67 10.84 -3.95
CA ILE A 28 -3.62 9.53 -4.58
C ILE A 28 -4.36 8.52 -3.70
N VAL A 29 -5.34 7.82 -4.27
CA VAL A 29 -6.03 6.71 -3.59
C VAL A 29 -5.51 5.40 -4.15
N ALA A 30 -4.77 4.66 -3.33
CA ALA A 30 -4.22 3.35 -3.71
C ALA A 30 -4.94 2.23 -2.95
N HIS A 31 -5.26 1.15 -3.64
CA HIS A 31 -5.73 -0.10 -3.04
C HIS A 31 -4.59 -1.10 -3.03
N VAL A 32 -4.32 -1.69 -1.88
CA VAL A 32 -3.37 -2.80 -1.74
C VAL A 32 -4.16 -4.04 -1.36
N SER A 33 -3.95 -5.16 -2.03
CA SER A 33 -4.65 -6.39 -1.64
C SER A 33 -4.14 -6.96 -0.33
N ASP A 34 -5.03 -7.59 0.45
CA ASP A 34 -4.66 -8.26 1.70
C ASP A 34 -3.60 -9.34 1.44
N ALA A 35 -3.67 -10.00 0.28
CA ALA A 35 -2.67 -10.97 -0.17
C ALA A 35 -1.28 -10.33 -0.40
N ALA A 36 -1.23 -9.08 -0.87
CA ALA A 36 0.02 -8.37 -1.05
C ALA A 36 0.65 -7.99 0.29
N LEU A 37 -0.16 -7.49 1.24
CA LEU A 37 0.29 -7.15 2.58
C LEU A 37 0.77 -8.38 3.36
N ARG A 38 0.01 -9.48 3.31
CA ARG A 38 0.42 -10.75 3.93
C ARG A 38 1.72 -11.30 3.35
N GLY A 39 2.00 -11.04 2.07
CA GLY A 39 3.25 -11.40 1.43
C GLY A 39 4.47 -10.57 1.87
N LEU A 40 4.26 -9.47 2.60
CA LEU A 40 5.31 -8.67 3.23
C LEU A 40 5.65 -9.14 4.66
N CYS A 41 4.84 -10.03 5.24
CA CYS A 41 5.06 -10.55 6.57
C CYS A 41 5.94 -11.80 6.49
N ASP A 42 7.00 -11.85 7.30
CA ASP A 42 7.91 -13.00 7.37
C ASP A 42 7.28 -14.24 8.05
N SER A 43 6.22 -14.04 8.85
CA SER A 43 5.50 -15.10 9.56
C SER A 43 4.18 -15.44 8.86
N PRO A 44 4.12 -16.49 8.02
CA PRO A 44 2.88 -16.93 7.37
C PRO A 44 1.86 -17.58 8.35
N ASP A 45 2.27 -17.91 9.58
CA ASP A 45 1.45 -18.58 10.60
C ASP A 45 0.81 -17.63 11.64
N GLU A 46 1.20 -16.35 11.68
CA GLU A 46 0.53 -15.34 12.50
C GLU A 46 -0.46 -14.56 11.64
N ASP A 47 -1.68 -14.30 12.13
CA ASP A 47 -2.58 -13.37 11.45
C ASP A 47 -1.93 -11.99 11.55
N PRO A 48 -1.35 -11.46 10.47
CA PRO A 48 -0.53 -10.28 10.60
C PRO A 48 -1.44 -9.12 10.94
N ASP A 49 -1.03 -8.31 11.91
CA ASP A 49 -1.66 -7.02 12.11
C ASP A 49 -1.43 -6.20 10.84
N LEU A 50 -2.44 -6.20 9.97
CA LEU A 50 -2.41 -5.51 8.70
C LEU A 50 -2.11 -4.03 8.92
N THR A 51 -2.56 -3.45 10.04
CA THR A 51 -2.30 -2.04 10.37
C THR A 51 -0.80 -1.81 10.60
N ASN A 52 -0.17 -2.63 11.43
CA ASN A 52 1.29 -2.53 11.69
C ASN A 52 2.10 -2.78 10.42
N THR A 53 1.68 -3.73 9.58
CA THR A 53 2.33 -4.00 8.30
C THR A 53 2.18 -2.82 7.34
N CYS A 54 1.00 -2.21 7.29
CA CYS A 54 0.74 -1.03 6.48
C CYS A 54 1.62 0.15 6.91
N GLU A 55 1.79 0.37 8.21
CA GLU A 55 2.66 1.43 8.73
C GLU A 55 4.14 1.14 8.46
N ALA A 56 4.61 -0.09 8.73
CA ALA A 56 6.01 -0.48 8.54
C ALA A 56 6.45 -0.37 7.06
N TYR A 57 5.57 -0.74 6.13
CA TYR A 57 5.87 -0.74 4.71
C TYR A 57 5.29 0.47 3.96
N PHE A 58 4.78 1.48 4.67
CA PHE A 58 4.09 2.62 4.06
C PHE A 58 4.97 3.36 3.05
N ASP A 59 6.24 3.60 3.38
CA ASP A 59 7.18 4.30 2.48
C ASP A 59 7.33 3.57 1.14
N CYS A 60 7.34 2.23 1.15
CA CYS A 60 7.42 1.45 -0.09
C CYS A 60 6.10 1.42 -0.85
N ILE A 61 4.97 1.32 -0.14
CA ILE A 61 3.63 1.39 -0.73
C ILE A 61 3.41 2.76 -1.39
N GLU A 62 3.80 3.84 -0.72
CA GLU A 62 3.78 5.20 -1.25
C GLU A 62 4.60 5.29 -2.53
N ALA A 63 5.86 4.87 -2.51
CA ALA A 63 6.73 4.94 -3.68
C ALA A 63 6.11 4.22 -4.90
N ARG A 64 5.51 3.04 -4.69
CA ARG A 64 4.85 2.27 -5.75
C ARG A 64 3.56 2.91 -6.23
N ALA A 65 2.76 3.47 -5.32
CA ALA A 65 1.56 4.19 -5.71
C ALA A 65 1.91 5.44 -6.52
N VAL A 66 2.93 6.21 -6.12
CA VAL A 66 3.39 7.40 -6.85
C VAL A 66 3.93 7.02 -8.23
N GLU A 67 4.69 5.93 -8.34
CA GLU A 67 5.18 5.42 -9.63
C GLU A 67 4.01 5.07 -10.57
N ARG A 68 3.01 4.33 -10.08
CA ARG A 68 1.80 3.99 -10.85
C ARG A 68 1.00 5.22 -11.25
N TYR A 69 0.84 6.17 -10.32
CA TYR A 69 0.15 7.43 -10.57
C TYR A 69 0.84 8.24 -11.67
N ARG A 70 2.17 8.35 -11.62
CA ARG A 70 2.94 9.07 -12.65
C ARG A 70 2.83 8.42 -14.02
N ALA A 71 2.76 7.08 -14.08
CA ALA A 71 2.60 6.35 -15.33
C ALA A 71 1.18 6.49 -15.92
N ALA A 72 0.15 6.51 -15.08
CA ALA A 72 -1.25 6.60 -15.51
C ALA A 72 -2.13 7.27 -14.45
N PRO A 73 -2.18 8.62 -14.40
CA PRO A 73 -2.80 9.36 -13.29
C PRO A 73 -4.34 9.25 -13.26
N SER A 74 -4.96 8.86 -14.37
CA SER A 74 -6.41 8.68 -14.48
C SER A 74 -6.88 7.25 -14.17
N MET A 75 -5.97 6.32 -13.89
CA MET A 75 -6.29 4.92 -13.65
C MET A 75 -6.35 4.62 -12.15
N PRO A 76 -7.25 3.73 -11.71
CA PRO A 76 -7.25 3.26 -10.33
C PRO A 76 -5.93 2.53 -10.03
N ILE A 77 -5.35 2.82 -8.86
CA ILE A 77 -4.11 2.19 -8.43
C ILE A 77 -4.46 0.98 -7.58
N LEU A 78 -4.23 -0.20 -8.15
CA LEU A 78 -4.29 -1.47 -7.44
C LEU A 78 -2.87 -2.05 -7.37
N LEU A 79 -2.35 -2.23 -6.16
CA LEU A 79 -1.06 -2.83 -5.88
C LEU A 79 -1.27 -4.28 -5.43
N GLY A 80 -0.74 -5.20 -6.22
CA GLY A 80 -0.75 -6.63 -5.93
C GLY A 80 0.56 -7.11 -5.32
N PRO A 81 0.64 -8.42 -4.99
CA PRO A 81 1.87 -9.00 -4.42
C PRO A 81 3.09 -8.77 -5.29
N ALA A 82 2.94 -8.81 -6.62
CA ALA A 82 4.05 -8.57 -7.55
C ALA A 82 4.62 -7.15 -7.44
N ASP A 83 3.77 -6.15 -7.14
CA ASP A 83 4.18 -4.75 -7.02
C ASP A 83 4.96 -4.50 -5.73
N LEU A 84 4.63 -5.25 -4.67
CA LEU A 84 5.22 -5.10 -3.34
C LEU A 84 6.32 -6.13 -3.03
N ARG A 85 6.58 -7.11 -3.90
CA ARG A 85 7.70 -8.07 -3.76
C ARG A 85 9.05 -7.40 -3.54
N ALA A 86 9.29 -6.27 -4.19
CA ALA A 86 10.52 -5.51 -4.01
C ALA A 86 10.63 -4.88 -2.61
N CYS A 87 9.49 -4.58 -1.96
CA CYS A 87 9.44 -4.03 -0.60
C CYS A 87 9.83 -5.08 0.45
N ALA A 88 9.48 -6.35 0.23
CA ALA A 88 9.84 -7.46 1.12
C ALA A 88 11.35 -7.75 1.19
N LEU A 89 12.15 -7.24 0.24
CA LEU A 89 13.62 -7.45 0.21
C LEU A 89 14.40 -6.31 0.89
N LEU A 90 13.71 -5.24 1.29
CA LEU A 90 14.30 -4.01 1.84
C LEU A 90 14.20 -3.94 3.37
N HIS A 91 13.49 -4.88 4.01
CA HIS A 91 13.35 -5.05 5.44
C HIS A 91 14.02 -6.35 5.90
#